data_AF-A0A316CMM5-F1
#
_entry.id   AF-A0A316CMM5-F1
#
_cell.length_a   1.000
_cell.length_b   1.000
_cell.length_c   1.000
_cell.angle_alpha   90.00
_cell.angle_beta   90.00
_cell.angle_gamma   90.00
#
_symmetry.space_group_name_H-M   'P 1'
#
loop_
_entity.id
_entity.type
_entity.pdbx_description
1 polymer ?
#
loop_
_entity_poly.entity_id
_entity_poly.type
_entity_poly.pdbx_seq_one_letter_code
_entity_poly.pdbx_strand_id
1 'polypeptide(L)'
;MKHPMRPFPILLAACLVLGVSHAAPAFELPVDLPSRSEGLWTVDQSSTLSESTTSFDIRKIWKVCLDAGADRALHELEAREQQSNIASLKEICEEPQASVSGNVLSWSMHCSGPSPSADKTGTSDVRHKTTFVSNEETRAETAVVNQDKRSRSHGQFFTHMKHVGSCEGGLRPGDMMLTNLLVNGEETLKARQLRNIYREIEDQKLFTASRLSR
;
A
#
# COMPACT_ATOMS: atom_id res chain seq x y z
N MET A 1 81.94 4.34 3.09
CA MET A 1 81.56 5.36 2.09
C MET A 1 80.06 5.56 2.19
N LYS A 2 79.62 6.82 2.37
CA LYS A 2 78.23 7.22 2.61
C LYS A 2 77.50 7.41 1.28
N HIS A 3 76.29 6.84 1.14
CA HIS A 3 75.26 7.34 0.23
C HIS A 3 73.89 7.26 0.94
N PRO A 4 73.18 8.39 1.09
CA PRO A 4 71.77 8.42 1.53
C PRO A 4 70.84 8.77 0.36
N MET A 5 69.68 8.10 0.26
CA MET A 5 68.51 8.48 -0.55
C MET A 5 67.45 7.38 -0.31
N ARG A 6 66.15 7.59 -0.06
CA ARG A 6 65.21 8.71 0.13
C ARG A 6 63.94 8.04 0.75
N PRO A 7 63.17 8.68 1.63
CA PRO A 7 61.89 8.13 2.05
C PRO A 7 60.80 8.39 0.99
N PHE A 8 60.04 7.34 0.64
CA PHE A 8 58.78 7.43 -0.11
C PHE A 8 57.64 7.74 0.88
N PRO A 9 56.82 8.79 0.67
CA PRO A 9 55.59 8.96 1.43
C PRO A 9 54.47 8.17 0.73
N ILE A 10 53.98 7.11 1.37
CA ILE A 10 52.75 6.43 0.96
C ILE A 10 51.58 7.22 1.55
N LEU A 11 50.95 8.06 0.72
CA LEU A 11 49.62 8.62 1.01
C LEU A 11 48.59 7.49 0.96
N LEU A 12 48.09 7.07 2.12
CA LEU A 12 46.89 6.24 2.23
C LEU A 12 45.67 7.16 2.29
N ALA A 13 45.08 7.44 1.13
CA ALA A 13 43.77 8.06 1.00
C ALA A 13 42.69 6.99 1.27
N ALA A 14 42.12 6.99 2.47
CA ALA A 14 40.95 6.18 2.80
C ALA A 14 39.70 6.91 2.28
N CYS A 15 39.19 6.48 1.11
CA CYS A 15 37.87 6.90 0.61
C CYS A 15 36.77 6.32 1.50
N LEU A 16 36.18 7.16 2.34
CA LEU A 16 34.87 6.94 2.95
C LEU A 16 33.82 6.90 1.85
N VAL A 17 33.47 5.71 1.37
CA VAL A 17 32.28 5.50 0.55
C VAL A 17 31.08 5.59 1.49
N LEU A 18 30.56 6.81 1.66
CA LEU A 18 29.23 7.03 2.23
C LEU A 18 28.21 6.43 1.24
N GLY A 19 27.78 5.21 1.55
CA GLY A 19 26.65 4.58 0.88
C GLY A 19 25.43 5.46 1.07
N VAL A 20 25.04 6.17 0.02
CA VAL A 20 23.76 6.88 -0.03
C VAL A 20 22.70 5.79 -0.15
N SER A 21 22.24 5.30 1.00
CA SER A 21 20.99 4.55 1.07
C SER A 21 19.92 5.46 0.51
N HIS A 22 19.54 5.23 -0.75
CA HIS A 22 18.35 5.82 -1.33
C HIS A 22 17.19 5.23 -0.55
N ALA A 23 16.80 5.88 0.55
CA ALA A 23 15.51 5.64 1.14
C ALA A 23 14.49 5.87 0.03
N ALA A 24 13.78 4.82 -0.38
CA ALA A 24 12.68 4.96 -1.31
C ALA A 24 11.76 6.06 -0.77
N PRO A 25 11.29 7.00 -1.62
CA PRO A 25 10.42 8.07 -1.15
C PRO A 25 9.22 7.45 -0.42
N ALA A 26 9.00 7.90 0.80
CA ALA A 26 7.80 7.54 1.54
C ALA A 26 6.58 8.03 0.77
N PHE A 27 5.45 7.33 0.92
CA PHE A 27 4.19 7.76 0.33
C PHE A 27 3.81 9.10 0.95
N GLU A 28 3.98 10.18 0.20
CA GLU A 28 3.85 11.54 0.73
C GLU A 28 2.40 11.99 0.65
N LEU A 29 1.78 12.15 1.83
CA LEU A 29 0.42 12.66 1.95
C LEU A 29 0.42 14.20 1.99
N PRO A 30 -0.49 14.87 1.25
CA PRO A 30 -0.66 16.31 1.30
C PRO A 30 -0.87 16.83 2.73
N VAL A 31 -0.37 18.04 3.00
CA VAL A 31 -0.43 18.67 4.33
C VAL A 31 -1.88 19.04 4.70
N ASP A 32 -2.71 19.32 3.70
CA ASP A 32 -4.12 19.71 3.81
C ASP A 32 -5.10 18.53 3.84
N LEU A 33 -4.60 17.31 4.06
CA LEU A 33 -5.42 16.10 4.17
C LEU A 33 -6.47 16.25 5.30
N PRO A 34 -7.77 16.11 5.01
CA PRO A 34 -8.80 16.09 6.05
C PRO A 34 -8.54 14.98 7.06
N SER A 35 -8.63 15.30 8.35
CA SER A 35 -8.39 14.33 9.42
C SER A 35 -9.66 13.58 9.81
N ARG A 36 -9.55 12.26 10.00
CA ARG A 36 -10.59 11.45 10.64
C ARG A 36 -10.58 11.68 12.16
N SER A 37 -11.75 11.54 12.80
CA SER A 37 -11.85 11.49 14.27
C SER A 37 -11.04 10.33 14.83
N GLU A 38 -10.34 10.57 15.94
CA GLU A 38 -9.62 9.52 16.67
C GLU A 38 -10.59 8.52 17.31
N GLY A 39 -10.17 7.26 17.41
CA GLY A 39 -10.94 6.19 18.03
C GLY A 39 -11.13 4.98 17.14
N LEU A 40 -12.18 4.20 17.42
CA LEU A 40 -12.50 2.98 16.72
C LEU A 40 -13.30 3.27 15.45
N TRP A 41 -12.87 2.67 14.36
CA TRP A 41 -13.51 2.71 13.07
C TRP A 41 -13.95 1.32 12.63
N THR A 42 -15.12 1.24 12.00
CA THR A 42 -15.51 0.06 11.22
C THR A 42 -15.18 0.31 9.77
N VAL A 43 -14.46 -0.59 9.14
CA VAL A 43 -14.07 -0.53 7.72
C VAL A 43 -14.73 -1.69 7.01
N ASP A 44 -15.70 -1.41 6.15
CA ASP A 44 -16.39 -2.37 5.32
C ASP A 44 -15.84 -2.27 3.90
N GLN A 45 -15.06 -3.26 3.49
CA GLN A 45 -14.43 -3.32 2.17
C GLN A 45 -15.13 -4.38 1.34
N SER A 46 -15.55 -4.02 0.12
CA SER A 46 -16.06 -4.97 -0.86
C SER A 46 -15.26 -4.88 -2.15
N SER A 47 -15.11 -6.01 -2.82
CA SER A 47 -14.44 -6.08 -4.12
C SER A 47 -14.99 -7.20 -4.95
N THR A 48 -15.14 -6.95 -6.24
CA THR A 48 -15.43 -7.99 -7.23
C THR A 48 -14.18 -8.21 -8.06
N LEU A 49 -13.64 -9.43 -8.00
CA LEU A 49 -12.52 -9.86 -8.82
C LEU A 49 -13.06 -10.66 -9.99
N SER A 50 -12.80 -10.21 -11.21
CA SER A 50 -13.17 -10.93 -12.43
C SER A 50 -11.92 -11.42 -13.14
N GLU A 51 -11.79 -12.75 -13.27
CA GLU A 51 -10.81 -13.39 -14.13
C GLU A 51 -11.56 -14.14 -15.23
N SER A 52 -11.45 -13.66 -16.47
CA SER A 52 -12.09 -14.26 -17.66
C SER A 52 -13.60 -14.44 -17.52
N THR A 53 -14.07 -15.64 -17.16
CA THR A 53 -15.50 -16.02 -17.02
C THR A 53 -15.96 -16.22 -15.58
N THR A 54 -15.07 -16.07 -14.59
CA THR A 54 -15.39 -16.29 -13.18
C THR A 54 -15.22 -15.00 -12.40
N SER A 55 -16.26 -14.63 -11.66
CA SER A 55 -16.23 -13.50 -10.72
C SER A 55 -16.32 -14.01 -9.28
N PHE A 56 -15.50 -13.45 -8.41
CA PHE A 56 -15.56 -13.67 -6.97
C PHE A 56 -15.86 -12.37 -6.26
N ASP A 57 -16.87 -12.38 -5.40
CA ASP A 57 -17.20 -11.27 -4.53
C ASP A 57 -16.55 -11.50 -3.17
N ILE A 58 -15.73 -10.55 -2.73
CA ILE A 58 -15.07 -10.58 -1.43
C ILE A 58 -15.57 -9.39 -0.62
N ARG A 59 -15.98 -9.62 0.63
CA ARG A 59 -16.27 -8.56 1.60
C ARG A 59 -15.51 -8.79 2.89
N LYS A 60 -14.79 -7.78 3.35
CA LYS A 60 -14.03 -7.78 4.61
C LYS A 60 -14.58 -6.71 5.52
N ILE A 61 -14.81 -7.06 6.79
CA ILE A 61 -15.17 -6.08 7.82
C ILE A 61 -14.06 -6.04 8.85
N TRP A 62 -13.43 -4.88 8.98
CA TRP A 62 -12.41 -4.60 9.99
C TRP A 62 -12.91 -3.67 11.07
N LYS A 63 -12.33 -3.82 12.26
CA LYS A 63 -12.31 -2.80 13.31
C LYS A 63 -10.89 -2.25 13.39
N VAL A 64 -10.73 -0.93 13.29
CA VAL A 64 -9.41 -0.28 13.24
C VAL A 64 -9.37 0.83 14.26
N CYS A 65 -8.36 0.83 15.13
CA CYS A 65 -8.13 1.92 16.08
C CYS A 65 -7.23 2.98 15.43
N LEU A 66 -7.70 4.22 15.32
CA LEU A 66 -7.01 5.32 14.67
C LEU A 66 -6.69 6.45 15.66
N ASP A 67 -5.46 6.93 15.60
CA ASP A 67 -5.04 8.28 15.99
C ASP A 67 -4.55 9.01 14.72
N ALA A 68 -4.05 10.24 14.84
CA ALA A 68 -3.55 11.00 13.69
C ALA A 68 -2.41 10.29 12.92
N GLY A 69 -1.56 9.52 13.60
CA GLY A 69 -0.46 8.78 12.97
C GLY A 69 -0.95 7.54 12.22
N ALA A 70 -1.83 6.76 12.86
CA ALA A 70 -2.43 5.58 12.30
C ALA A 70 -3.37 5.91 11.14
N ASP A 71 -4.04 7.07 11.16
CA ASP A 71 -4.87 7.57 10.06
C ASP A 71 -4.01 7.84 8.80
N ARG A 72 -2.87 8.51 8.97
CA ARG A 72 -1.89 8.71 7.89
C ARG A 72 -1.31 7.39 7.39
N ALA A 73 -0.96 6.49 8.31
CA ALA A 73 -0.42 5.18 7.97
C ALA A 73 -1.45 4.31 7.24
N LEU A 74 -2.74 4.42 7.55
CA LEU A 74 -3.79 3.68 6.87
C LEU A 74 -3.83 4.02 5.37
N HIS A 75 -3.68 5.29 5.01
CA HIS A 75 -3.61 5.71 3.62
C HIS A 75 -2.36 5.18 2.89
N GLU A 76 -1.21 5.13 3.57
CA GLU A 76 -0.03 4.44 3.01
C GLU A 76 -0.31 2.95 2.81
N LEU A 77 -0.90 2.28 3.80
CA LEU A 77 -1.24 0.87 3.71
C LEU A 77 -2.12 0.58 2.50
N GLU A 78 -3.17 1.38 2.27
CA GLU A 78 -4.05 1.25 1.09
C GLU A 78 -3.25 1.27 -0.22
N ALA A 79 -2.27 2.16 -0.34
CA ALA A 79 -1.43 2.26 -1.52
C ALA A 79 -0.44 1.09 -1.65
N ARG A 80 0.21 0.68 -0.54
CA ARG A 80 1.16 -0.45 -0.53
C ARG A 80 0.48 -1.79 -0.78
N GLU A 81 -0.75 -1.98 -0.31
CA GLU A 81 -1.54 -3.17 -0.64
C GLU A 81 -1.74 -3.28 -2.15
N GLN A 82 -2.08 -2.18 -2.85
CA GLN A 82 -2.22 -2.22 -4.30
C GLN A 82 -0.88 -2.48 -5.02
N GLN A 83 0.21 -1.88 -4.56
CA GLN A 83 1.55 -2.14 -5.13
C GLN A 83 1.93 -3.61 -4.97
N SER A 84 1.70 -4.20 -3.78
CA SER A 84 1.99 -5.61 -3.50
C SER A 84 1.16 -6.56 -4.37
N ASN A 85 -0.11 -6.24 -4.61
CA ASN A 85 -0.99 -7.02 -5.46
C ASN A 85 -0.48 -7.03 -6.90
N ILE A 86 -0.08 -5.87 -7.43
CA ILE A 86 0.46 -5.75 -8.79
C ILE A 86 1.85 -6.38 -8.90
N ALA A 87 2.69 -6.31 -7.88
CA ALA A 87 4.00 -6.97 -7.87
C ALA A 87 3.88 -8.49 -8.05
N SER A 88 2.75 -9.10 -7.70
CA SER A 88 2.48 -10.53 -8.00
C SER A 88 2.40 -10.83 -9.50
N LEU A 89 2.13 -9.81 -10.33
CA LEU A 89 2.19 -9.85 -11.80
C LEU A 89 3.60 -9.57 -12.34
N LYS A 90 4.59 -9.38 -11.45
CA LYS A 90 5.96 -8.94 -11.75
C LYS A 90 6.06 -7.54 -12.37
N GLU A 91 5.07 -6.70 -12.13
CA GLU A 91 5.10 -5.30 -12.58
C GLU A 91 5.63 -4.39 -11.48
N ILE A 92 6.45 -3.41 -11.87
CA ILE A 92 7.01 -2.37 -11.01
C ILE A 92 6.12 -1.14 -11.12
N CYS A 93 5.65 -0.64 -9.97
CA CYS A 93 4.84 0.57 -9.90
C CYS A 93 5.70 1.81 -9.62
N GLU A 94 5.30 2.92 -10.21
CA GLU A 94 5.73 4.25 -9.78
C GLU A 94 5.26 4.53 -8.34
N GLU A 95 5.95 5.45 -7.66
CA GLU A 95 5.53 5.89 -6.33
C GLU A 95 4.19 6.66 -6.44
N PRO A 96 3.16 6.32 -5.65
CA PRO A 96 1.84 6.89 -5.82
C PRO A 96 1.85 8.40 -5.55
N GLN A 97 1.26 9.16 -6.47
CA GLN A 97 1.18 10.63 -6.34
C GLN A 97 -0.15 11.01 -5.72
N ALA A 98 -0.13 11.45 -4.46
CA ALA A 98 -1.32 11.86 -3.73
C ALA A 98 -1.63 13.35 -3.92
N SER A 99 -2.92 13.68 -4.01
CA SER A 99 -3.43 15.05 -4.13
C SER A 99 -4.75 15.19 -3.37
N VAL A 100 -4.99 16.38 -2.83
CA VAL A 100 -6.25 16.71 -2.17
C VAL A 100 -6.96 17.80 -2.98
N SER A 101 -8.26 17.64 -3.16
CA SER A 101 -9.13 18.64 -3.79
C SER A 101 -10.44 18.70 -3.03
N GLY A 102 -10.62 19.73 -2.20
CA GLY A 102 -11.77 19.84 -1.30
C GLY A 102 -11.74 18.72 -0.26
N ASN A 103 -12.81 17.94 -0.16
CA ASN A 103 -12.94 16.81 0.77
C ASN A 103 -12.56 15.46 0.12
N VAL A 104 -11.70 15.47 -0.89
CA VAL A 104 -11.31 14.28 -1.65
C VAL A 104 -9.79 14.14 -1.66
N LEU A 105 -9.28 13.04 -1.13
CA LEU A 105 -7.93 12.55 -1.37
C LEU A 105 -7.94 11.64 -2.60
N SER A 106 -7.07 11.88 -3.56
CA SER A 106 -6.87 11.00 -4.72
C SER A 106 -5.39 10.63 -4.82
N TRP A 107 -5.12 9.39 -5.22
CA TRP A 107 -3.79 9.01 -5.67
C TRP A 107 -3.88 8.04 -6.84
N SER A 108 -2.84 8.03 -7.66
CA SER A 108 -2.70 7.09 -8.77
C SER A 108 -1.27 6.62 -8.90
N MET A 109 -1.12 5.44 -9.49
CA MET A 109 0.18 4.91 -9.89
C MET A 109 0.04 4.16 -11.20
N HIS A 110 1.09 4.27 -12.01
CA HIS A 110 1.28 3.47 -13.21
C HIS A 110 2.30 2.38 -12.91
N CYS A 111 2.04 1.18 -13.40
CA CYS A 111 2.90 0.03 -13.22
C CYS A 111 3.21 -0.61 -14.56
N SER A 112 4.43 -1.12 -14.71
CA SER A 112 4.85 -1.82 -15.91
C SER A 112 5.85 -2.93 -15.61
N GLY A 113 5.83 -3.98 -16.42
CA GLY A 113 6.75 -5.11 -16.24
C GLY A 113 6.62 -6.16 -17.33
N PRO A 114 7.40 -7.24 -17.27
CA PRO A 114 7.32 -8.33 -18.23
C PRO A 114 5.92 -8.95 -18.24
N SER A 115 5.30 -9.04 -19.41
CA SER A 115 4.05 -9.78 -19.60
C SER A 115 4.33 -11.28 -19.61
N PRO A 116 3.38 -12.12 -19.14
CA PRO A 116 3.40 -13.57 -19.37
C PRO A 116 3.45 -13.96 -20.86
N SER A 117 3.07 -13.05 -21.76
CA SER A 117 3.25 -13.22 -23.20
C SER A 117 4.68 -12.81 -23.61
N ALA A 118 5.44 -13.77 -24.16
CA ALA A 118 6.90 -13.79 -24.30
C ALA A 118 7.60 -12.60 -25.01
N ASP A 119 6.89 -11.57 -25.48
CA ASP A 119 7.48 -10.47 -26.26
C ASP A 119 6.98 -9.07 -25.85
N LYS A 120 6.35 -8.89 -24.67
CA LYS A 120 5.62 -7.63 -24.36
C LYS A 120 5.70 -7.20 -22.90
N THR A 121 5.48 -5.90 -22.69
CA THR A 121 5.32 -5.28 -21.37
C THR A 121 3.84 -5.29 -20.99
N GLY A 122 3.49 -5.83 -19.82
CA GLY A 122 2.19 -5.63 -19.18
C GLY A 122 2.16 -4.26 -18.50
N THR A 123 1.00 -3.62 -18.50
CA THR A 123 0.83 -2.32 -17.83
C THR A 123 -0.42 -2.34 -16.96
N SER A 124 -0.31 -1.81 -15.75
CA SER A 124 -1.41 -1.68 -14.82
C SER A 124 -1.56 -0.23 -14.37
N ASP A 125 -2.78 0.27 -14.37
CA ASP A 125 -3.12 1.59 -13.85
C ASP A 125 -3.97 1.43 -12.60
N VAL A 126 -3.57 2.07 -11.51
CA VAL A 126 -4.37 2.15 -10.29
C VAL A 126 -4.80 3.58 -10.05
N ARG A 127 -6.10 3.76 -9.78
CA ARG A 127 -6.68 5.03 -9.35
C ARG A 127 -7.45 4.79 -8.08
N HIS A 128 -7.15 5.57 -7.06
CA HIS A 128 -7.84 5.54 -5.79
C HIS A 128 -8.38 6.91 -5.45
N LYS A 129 -9.56 6.93 -4.86
CA LYS A 129 -10.20 8.12 -4.35
C LYS A 129 -10.81 7.83 -3.00
N THR A 130 -10.46 8.61 -1.99
CA THR A 130 -11.14 8.70 -0.70
C THR A 130 -11.92 10.01 -0.62
N THR A 131 -13.22 9.92 -0.36
CA THR A 131 -14.11 11.04 -0.08
C THR A 131 -14.40 11.10 1.41
N PHE A 132 -14.07 12.24 2.03
CA PHE A 132 -14.38 12.53 3.42
C PHE A 132 -15.80 13.11 3.50
N VAL A 133 -16.78 12.27 3.86
CA VAL A 133 -18.19 12.69 4.01
C VAL A 133 -18.32 13.57 5.25
N SER A 134 -17.64 13.19 6.31
CA SER A 134 -17.39 13.97 7.52
C SER A 134 -16.07 13.51 8.15
N ASN A 135 -15.72 14.06 9.32
CA ASN A 135 -14.64 13.51 10.16
C ASN A 135 -14.97 12.11 10.73
N GLU A 136 -16.23 11.67 10.67
CA GLU A 136 -16.70 10.39 11.21
C GLU A 136 -17.12 9.36 10.13
N GLU A 137 -17.11 9.76 8.86
CA GLU A 137 -17.45 8.88 7.74
C GLU A 137 -16.57 9.17 6.51
N THR A 138 -15.94 8.12 5.96
CA THR A 138 -15.23 8.20 4.68
C THR A 138 -15.67 7.09 3.74
N ARG A 139 -15.62 7.37 2.44
CA ARG A 139 -15.90 6.39 1.38
C ARG A 139 -14.76 6.39 0.40
N ALA A 140 -14.25 5.22 0.06
CA ALA A 140 -13.19 5.10 -0.91
C ALA A 140 -13.55 4.14 -2.05
N GLU A 141 -12.97 4.42 -3.21
CA GLU A 141 -13.05 3.58 -4.39
C GLU A 141 -11.64 3.42 -4.96
N THR A 142 -11.27 2.18 -5.26
CA THR A 142 -10.05 1.86 -6.02
C THR A 142 -10.45 1.15 -7.29
N ALA A 143 -10.00 1.67 -8.43
CA ALA A 143 -10.08 1.01 -9.71
C ALA A 143 -8.68 0.57 -10.15
N VAL A 144 -8.57 -0.71 -10.52
CA VAL A 144 -7.36 -1.30 -11.08
C VAL A 144 -7.67 -1.76 -12.49
N VAL A 145 -6.92 -1.26 -13.47
CA VAL A 145 -7.04 -1.66 -14.87
C VAL A 145 -5.72 -2.29 -15.29
N ASN A 146 -5.71 -3.61 -15.46
CA ASN A 146 -4.56 -4.31 -15.99
C ASN A 146 -4.78 -4.49 -17.49
N GLN A 147 -3.79 -4.05 -18.27
CA GLN A 147 -3.78 -4.16 -19.72
C GLN A 147 -2.63 -5.07 -20.13
N ASP A 148 -2.99 -6.27 -20.57
CA ASP A 148 -2.13 -7.07 -21.43
C ASP A 148 -2.81 -7.18 -22.82
N LYS A 149 -2.05 -7.45 -23.89
CA LYS A 149 -2.62 -7.46 -25.25
C LYS A 149 -3.65 -8.59 -25.50
N ARG A 150 -3.79 -9.56 -24.60
CA ARG A 150 -4.70 -10.72 -24.71
C ARG A 150 -5.86 -10.66 -23.71
N SER A 151 -5.70 -9.94 -22.61
CA SER A 151 -6.66 -9.86 -21.53
C SER A 151 -6.65 -8.47 -20.89
N ARG A 152 -7.85 -7.96 -20.65
CA ARG A 152 -8.07 -6.76 -19.85
C ARG A 152 -8.81 -7.20 -18.60
N SER A 153 -8.18 -7.08 -17.45
CA SER A 153 -8.85 -7.31 -16.18
C SER A 153 -9.13 -5.98 -15.48
N HIS A 154 -10.26 -5.96 -14.79
CA HIS A 154 -10.76 -4.81 -14.06
C HIS A 154 -11.04 -5.24 -12.62
N GLY A 155 -10.37 -4.59 -11.68
CA GLY A 155 -10.69 -4.68 -10.26
C GLY A 155 -11.39 -3.41 -9.82
N GLN A 156 -12.50 -3.56 -9.10
CA GLN A 156 -13.14 -2.47 -8.37
C GLN A 156 -13.25 -2.84 -6.90
N PHE A 157 -12.81 -1.91 -6.05
CA PHE A 157 -12.81 -2.06 -4.61
C PHE A 157 -13.52 -0.85 -4.02
N PHE A 158 -14.49 -1.10 -3.15
CA PHE A 158 -15.21 -0.07 -2.43
C PHE A 158 -14.92 -0.22 -0.96
N THR A 159 -14.72 0.90 -0.27
CA THR A 159 -14.52 0.93 1.18
C THR A 159 -15.47 1.94 1.78
N HIS A 160 -16.20 1.54 2.82
CA HIS A 160 -16.99 2.43 3.65
C HIS A 160 -16.47 2.38 5.07
N MET A 161 -16.07 3.54 5.60
CA MET A 161 -15.58 3.67 6.96
C MET A 161 -16.52 4.51 7.79
N LYS A 162 -16.82 4.06 9.01
CA LYS A 162 -17.57 4.83 10.00
C LYS A 162 -16.88 4.78 11.36
N HIS A 163 -16.79 5.94 12.01
CA HIS A 163 -16.40 6.05 13.41
C HIS A 163 -17.49 5.42 14.28
N VAL A 164 -17.09 4.66 15.30
CA VAL A 164 -18.01 3.92 16.19
C VAL A 164 -17.74 4.17 17.66
N GLY A 165 -16.81 5.07 18.01
CA GLY A 165 -16.51 5.45 19.38
C GLY A 165 -15.02 5.38 19.71
N SER A 166 -14.68 5.25 20.99
CA SER A 166 -13.29 5.08 21.44
C SER A 166 -12.75 3.69 21.12
N CYS A 167 -11.42 3.55 21.02
CA CYS A 167 -10.79 2.24 20.87
C CYS A 167 -11.13 1.32 22.04
N GLU A 168 -11.64 0.12 21.73
CA GLU A 168 -12.09 -0.87 22.72
C GLU A 168 -10.92 -1.68 23.30
N GLY A 169 -11.07 -2.13 24.56
CA GLY A 169 -10.50 -3.39 25.06
C GLY A 169 -9.01 -3.66 24.81
N GLY A 170 -8.13 -2.67 24.96
CA GLY A 170 -6.68 -2.85 24.83
C GLY A 170 -6.13 -2.74 23.40
N LEU A 171 -6.97 -2.39 22.42
CA LEU A 171 -6.51 -1.99 21.09
C LEU A 171 -5.76 -0.66 21.18
N ARG A 172 -4.58 -0.61 20.60
CA ARG A 172 -3.77 0.59 20.48
C ARG A 172 -3.96 1.22 19.10
N PRO A 173 -3.68 2.52 18.92
CA PRO A 173 -3.68 3.12 17.60
C PRO A 173 -2.80 2.33 16.62
N GLY A 174 -3.36 2.08 15.44
CA GLY A 174 -2.78 1.22 14.41
C GLY A 174 -3.20 -0.24 14.48
N ASP A 175 -3.81 -0.72 15.57
CA ASP A 175 -4.31 -2.10 15.64
C ASP A 175 -5.57 -2.27 14.78
N MET A 176 -5.61 -3.38 14.04
CA MET A 176 -6.70 -3.77 13.17
C MET A 176 -7.19 -5.18 13.53
N MET A 177 -8.50 -5.39 13.50
CA MET A 177 -9.11 -6.68 13.74
C MET A 177 -10.08 -7.03 12.62
N LEU A 178 -9.78 -8.09 11.86
CA LEU A 178 -10.73 -8.64 10.89
C LEU A 178 -11.82 -9.37 11.67
N THR A 179 -13.05 -8.91 11.55
CA THR A 179 -14.20 -9.50 12.24
C THR A 179 -15.03 -10.40 11.33
N ASN A 180 -15.04 -10.13 10.03
CA ASN A 180 -15.79 -10.91 9.03
C ASN A 180 -15.04 -10.96 7.70
N LEU A 181 -15.07 -12.12 7.05
CA LEU A 181 -14.62 -12.31 5.67
C LEU A 181 -15.66 -13.14 4.92
N LEU A 182 -16.38 -12.50 4.01
CA LEU A 182 -17.32 -13.17 3.13
C LEU A 182 -16.70 -13.38 1.75
N VAL A 183 -16.86 -14.59 1.21
CA VAL A 183 -16.52 -14.92 -0.17
C VAL A 183 -17.76 -15.47 -0.83
N ASN A 184 -18.23 -14.83 -1.91
CA ASN A 184 -19.49 -15.13 -2.58
C ASN A 184 -20.70 -15.20 -1.62
N GLY A 185 -20.68 -14.36 -0.58
CA GLY A 185 -21.72 -14.30 0.45
C GLY A 185 -21.57 -15.31 1.60
N GLU A 186 -20.60 -16.22 1.56
CA GLU A 186 -20.35 -17.19 2.62
C GLU A 186 -19.29 -16.68 3.60
N GLU A 187 -19.56 -16.73 4.91
CA GLU A 187 -18.57 -16.40 5.95
C GLU A 187 -17.48 -17.46 5.98
N THR A 188 -16.25 -17.05 5.70
CA THR A 188 -15.08 -17.93 5.60
C THR A 188 -14.07 -17.70 6.73
N LEU A 189 -14.25 -16.66 7.55
CA LEU A 189 -13.35 -16.36 8.65
C LEU A 189 -13.51 -17.38 9.78
N LYS A 190 -12.47 -18.18 10.01
CA LYS A 190 -12.48 -19.20 11.08
C LYS A 190 -12.23 -18.61 12.47
N ALA A 191 -11.53 -17.48 12.56
CA ALA A 191 -11.22 -16.78 13.78
C ALA A 191 -10.84 -15.33 13.49
N ARG A 192 -11.06 -14.43 14.46
CA ARG A 192 -10.62 -13.03 14.36
C ARG A 192 -9.12 -12.95 14.08
N GLN A 193 -8.73 -12.10 13.14
CA GLN A 193 -7.32 -11.85 12.83
C GLN A 193 -6.92 -10.48 13.36
N LEU A 194 -5.93 -10.44 14.24
CA LEU A 194 -5.33 -9.20 14.72
C LEU A 194 -4.12 -8.86 13.86
N ARG A 195 -4.05 -7.61 13.44
CA ARG A 195 -2.99 -7.03 12.62
C ARG A 195 -2.66 -5.63 13.12
N ASN A 196 -1.61 -5.03 12.56
CA ASN A 196 -1.23 -3.67 12.89
C ASN A 196 -0.80 -2.94 11.61
N ILE A 197 -1.36 -1.76 11.35
CA ILE A 197 -1.15 -0.97 10.12
C ILE A 197 0.34 -0.84 9.79
N TYR A 198 1.15 -0.45 10.77
CA TYR A 198 2.58 -0.22 10.57
C TYR A 198 3.32 -1.50 10.18
N ARG A 199 2.98 -2.63 10.81
CA ARG A 199 3.58 -3.93 10.44
C ARG A 199 3.13 -4.36 9.05
N GLU A 200 1.85 -4.22 8.72
CA GLU A 200 1.34 -4.59 7.40
C GLU A 200 2.01 -3.77 6.29
N ILE A 201 2.26 -2.47 6.49
CA ILE A 201 3.01 -1.64 5.54
C ILE A 201 4.39 -2.25 5.25
N GLU A 202 5.15 -2.61 6.29
CA GLU A 202 6.47 -3.20 6.13
C GLU A 202 6.40 -4.59 5.47
N ASP A 203 5.41 -5.40 5.84
CA ASP A 203 5.18 -6.71 5.21
C ASP A 203 4.84 -6.56 3.72
N GLN A 204 4.04 -5.55 3.32
CA GLN A 204 3.75 -5.26 1.91
C GLN A 204 5.00 -4.80 1.14
N LYS A 205 5.84 -3.95 1.75
CA LYS A 205 7.11 -3.52 1.15
C LYS A 205 8.05 -4.71 0.93
N LEU A 206 8.20 -5.57 1.93
CA LEU A 206 9.02 -6.79 1.85
C LEU A 206 8.48 -7.76 0.80
N PHE A 207 7.16 -7.99 0.78
CA PHE A 207 6.53 -8.84 -0.23
C PHE A 207 6.80 -8.31 -1.64
N THR A 208 6.58 -7.01 -1.86
CA THR A 208 6.82 -6.33 -3.14
C THR A 208 8.27 -6.52 -3.59
N ALA A 209 9.24 -6.22 -2.72
CA ALA A 209 10.65 -6.41 -3.02
C ALA A 209 10.96 -7.88 -3.39
N SER A 210 10.40 -8.84 -2.66
CA SER A 210 10.63 -10.28 -2.91
C SER A 210 10.08 -10.79 -4.25
N ARG A 211 9.06 -10.12 -4.80
CA ARG A 211 8.45 -10.46 -6.09
C ARG A 211 9.24 -9.89 -7.26
N LEU A 212 9.82 -8.71 -7.08
CA LEU A 212 10.57 -8.00 -8.10
C LEU A 212 12.04 -8.42 -8.17
N SER A 213 12.58 -9.05 -7.12
CA SER A 213 13.96 -9.55 -7.09
C SER A 213 14.15 -10.92 -7.76
N ARG A 214 13.13 -11.48 -8.43
CA ARG A 214 13.12 -12.85 -9.00
C ARG A 214 12.91 -12.86 -10.51
#